data_AF-A0A3C0PI46-F1
#
_entry.id   AF-A0A3C0PI46-F1
#
_cell.length_a   1.000
_cell.length_b   1.000
_cell.length_c   1.000
_cell.angle_alpha   90.00
_cell.angle_beta   90.00
_cell.angle_gamma   90.00
#
_symmetry.space_group_name_H-M   'P 1'
#
loop_
_entity.id
_entity.type
_entity.pdbx_description
1 polymer ?
#
loop_
_entity_poly.entity_id
_entity_poly.type
_entity_poly.pdbx_seq_one_letter_code
_entity_poly.pdbx_strand_id
1 'polypeptide(L)'
;MFEIRKAIKEDASIALKFRKESILYDCIGSYPIDVLNIWAQGDITERFISDLESNFYVVENDKEIVGTGMLNPNHGAVWLL
;
A
#
# COMPACT_ATOMS: atom_id res chain seq x y z
N MET A 1 4.02 -16.78 11.67
CA MET A 1 4.03 -17.38 10.29
C MET A 1 3.46 -16.34 9.36
N PHE A 2 4.08 -16.11 8.19
CA PHE A 2 3.57 -15.12 7.24
C PHE A 2 2.45 -15.70 6.38
N GLU A 3 1.32 -15.03 6.36
CA GLU A 3 0.18 -15.35 5.49
C GLU A 3 -0.16 -14.15 4.60
N ILE A 4 -0.41 -14.41 3.32
CA ILE A 4 -0.88 -13.39 2.38
C ILE A 4 -2.37 -13.58 2.21
N ARG A 5 -3.15 -12.53 2.46
CA ARG A 5 -4.60 -12.52 2.25
C ARG A 5 -5.04 -11.29 1.49
N LYS A 6 -6.26 -11.36 0.93
CA LYS A 6 -6.91 -10.19 0.34
C LYS A 6 -7.10 -9.11 1.42
N ALA A 7 -6.84 -7.86 1.05
CA ALA A 7 -7.09 -6.73 1.94
C ALA A 7 -8.60 -6.51 2.10
N ILE A 8 -9.03 -6.13 3.30
CA ILE A 8 -10.40 -5.72 3.63
C ILE A 8 -10.42 -4.24 3.99
N LYS A 9 -11.60 -3.61 3.98
CA LYS A 9 -11.76 -2.19 4.30
C LYS A 9 -11.06 -1.77 5.61
N GLU A 10 -11.05 -2.62 6.62
CA GLU A 10 -10.41 -2.37 7.92
C GLU A 10 -8.88 -2.24 7.81
N ASP A 11 -8.27 -2.82 6.77
CA ASP A 11 -6.83 -2.69 6.50
C ASP A 11 -6.47 -1.34 5.88
N ALA A 12 -7.43 -0.50 5.49
CA ALA A 12 -7.16 0.74 4.74
C ALA A 12 -6.20 1.70 5.45
N SER A 13 -6.32 1.83 6.77
CA SER A 13 -5.44 2.68 7.56
C SER A 13 -4.00 2.17 7.56
N ILE A 14 -3.80 0.86 7.74
CA ILE A 14 -2.46 0.28 7.80
C ILE A 14 -1.82 0.21 6.41
N ALA A 15 -2.61 -0.09 5.36
CA ALA A 15 -2.14 -0.11 3.99
C ALA A 15 -1.73 1.28 3.50
N LEU A 16 -2.50 2.33 3.83
CA LEU A 16 -2.12 3.71 3.49
C LEU A 16 -0.85 4.14 4.23
N LYS A 17 -0.70 3.73 5.50
CA LYS A 17 0.52 4.00 6.27
C LYS A 17 1.74 3.37 5.59
N PHE A 18 1.70 2.06 5.30
CA PHE A 18 2.83 1.38 4.65
C PHE A 18 3.17 2.02 3.31
N ARG A 19 2.18 2.29 2.47
CA ARG A 19 2.39 3.01 1.21
C ARG A 19 3.15 4.32 1.40
N LYS A 20 2.76 5.15 2.38
CA LYS A 20 3.42 6.43 2.65
C LYS A 20 4.86 6.23 3.13
N GLU A 21 5.07 5.29 4.03
CA GLU A 21 6.40 4.96 4.56
C GLU A 21 7.31 4.45 3.42
N SER A 22 6.86 3.50 2.61
CA SER A 22 7.64 2.96 1.49
C SER A 22 7.98 4.01 0.43
N ILE A 23 7.08 4.97 0.16
CA ILE A 23 7.39 6.11 -0.72
C ILE A 23 8.53 6.96 -0.14
N LEU A 24 8.50 7.26 1.16
CA LEU A 24 9.48 8.15 1.79
C LEU A 24 10.82 7.47 2.07
N TYR A 25 10.82 6.15 2.32
CA TYR A 25 12.02 5.39 2.64
C TYR A 25 12.63 4.68 1.42
N ASP A 26 11.84 3.96 0.62
CA ASP A 26 12.39 3.09 -0.44
C ASP A 26 12.62 3.83 -1.77
N CYS A 27 11.92 4.96 -1.98
CA CYS A 27 12.09 5.76 -3.19
C CYS A 27 13.11 6.91 -3.02
N ILE A 28 13.70 7.04 -1.83
CA ILE A 28 14.69 8.09 -1.56
C ILE A 28 15.92 7.92 -2.46
N GLY A 29 16.44 9.04 -3.00
CA GLY A 29 17.57 9.02 -3.94
C GLY A 29 17.21 8.66 -5.37
N SER A 30 16.03 8.06 -5.62
CA SER A 30 15.51 7.84 -6.98
C SER A 30 14.66 9.01 -7.48
N TYR A 31 13.99 9.71 -6.58
CA TYR A 31 13.16 10.88 -6.89
C TYR A 31 13.47 12.07 -5.96
N PRO A 32 13.19 13.31 -6.42
CA PRO A 32 13.28 14.50 -5.58
C PRO A 32 12.36 14.41 -4.36
N ILE A 33 12.83 14.94 -3.22
CA ILE A 33 12.13 14.82 -1.93
C ILE A 33 10.77 15.52 -1.92
N ASP A 34 10.64 16.63 -2.64
CA ASP A 34 9.40 17.36 -2.85
C ASP A 34 8.37 16.51 -3.61
N VAL A 35 8.80 15.76 -4.62
CA VAL A 35 7.94 14.81 -5.35
C VAL A 35 7.48 13.68 -4.42
N LEU A 36 8.41 13.09 -3.65
CA LEU A 36 8.07 12.03 -2.69
C LEU A 36 7.07 12.50 -1.63
N ASN A 37 7.26 13.73 -1.12
CA ASN A 37 6.33 14.33 -0.17
C ASN A 37 4.94 14.53 -0.77
N ILE A 38 4.83 14.89 -2.06
CA ILE A 38 3.53 15.00 -2.74
C ILE A 38 2.90 13.61 -2.92
N TRP A 39 3.67 12.58 -3.26
CA TRP A 39 3.13 11.22 -3.43
C TRP A 39 2.73 10.55 -2.11
N ALA A 40 3.39 10.90 -1.01
CA ALA A 40 3.05 10.44 0.34
C ALA A 40 1.90 11.24 0.98
N GLN A 41 1.37 12.28 0.31
CA GLN A 41 0.16 12.97 0.74
C GLN A 41 -1.11 12.19 0.38
N GLY A 42 -2.23 12.60 0.96
CA GLY A 42 -3.55 12.03 0.73
C GLY A 42 -4.07 11.23 1.91
N ASP A 43 -5.40 11.10 1.96
CA ASP A 43 -6.13 10.44 3.03
C ASP A 43 -6.89 9.22 2.52
N ILE A 44 -7.46 8.45 3.44
CA ILE A 44 -8.36 7.34 3.10
C ILE A 44 -9.61 7.94 2.45
N THR A 45 -9.81 7.62 1.18
CA THR A 45 -11.00 8.00 0.41
C THR A 45 -11.83 6.76 0.07
N GLU A 46 -13.10 6.95 -0.30
CA GLU A 46 -13.95 5.84 -0.78
C GLU A 46 -13.33 5.15 -2.00
N ARG A 47 -12.69 5.92 -2.89
CA ARG A 47 -11.95 5.39 -4.03
C ARG A 47 -10.78 4.51 -3.58
N PHE A 48 -9.99 4.97 -2.61
CA PHE A 48 -8.89 4.18 -2.08
C PHE A 48 -9.38 2.87 -1.45
N ILE A 49 -10.47 2.91 -0.68
CA ILE A 49 -11.08 1.70 -0.09
C ILE A 49 -11.53 0.73 -1.20
N SER A 50 -12.20 1.25 -2.23
CA SER A 50 -12.65 0.44 -3.36
C SER A 50 -11.48 -0.20 -4.12
N ASP A 51 -10.41 0.56 -4.36
CA ASP A 51 -9.18 0.07 -4.99
C ASP A 51 -8.48 -0.98 -4.11
N LEU A 52 -8.49 -0.79 -2.79
CA LEU A 52 -7.92 -1.70 -1.80
C LEU A 52 -8.63 -3.05 -1.80
N GLU A 53 -9.94 -3.07 -1.65
CA GLU A 53 -10.72 -4.33 -1.67
C GLU A 53 -10.59 -5.05 -3.02
N SER A 54 -10.44 -4.30 -4.11
CA SER A 54 -10.32 -4.87 -5.46
C SER A 54 -8.93 -5.42 -5.75
N ASN A 55 -7.86 -4.72 -5.38
CA ASN A 55 -6.52 -4.97 -5.93
C ASN A 55 -5.44 -5.23 -4.88
N PHE A 56 -5.68 -4.94 -3.60
CA PHE A 56 -4.65 -5.05 -2.57
C PHE A 56 -4.67 -6.41 -1.87
N TYR A 57 -3.50 -6.76 -1.35
CA TYR A 57 -3.22 -7.87 -0.46
C TYR A 57 -2.43 -7.34 0.73
N VAL A 58 -2.52 -8.06 1.84
CA VAL A 58 -1.75 -7.78 3.05
C VAL A 58 -0.99 -9.03 3.48
N VAL A 59 0.18 -8.81 4.08
CA VAL A 59 0.96 -9.86 4.74
C VAL A 59 0.68 -9.76 6.23
N GLU A 60 0.20 -10.84 6.82
CA GLU A 60 -0.09 -10.95 8.25
C GLU A 60 0.96 -11.87 8.91
N ASN A 61 1.48 -11.46 10.07
CA ASN A 61 2.28 -12.29 10.95
C ASN A 61 1.77 -12.14 12.38
N ASP A 62 1.36 -13.24 12.99
CA ASP A 62 0.87 -13.28 14.38
C ASP A 62 -0.27 -12.27 14.66
N LYS A 63 -1.19 -12.11 13.69
CA LYS A 63 -2.31 -11.16 13.67
C LYS A 63 -1.95 -9.69 13.45
N GLU A 64 -0.68 -9.40 13.19
CA GLU A 64 -0.22 -8.06 12.82
C GLU A 64 0.00 -7.97 11.32
N ILE A 65 -0.48 -6.89 10.72
CA ILE A 65 -0.21 -6.61 9.31
C ILE A 65 1.17 -5.98 9.21
N VAL A 66 2.06 -6.65 8.49
CA VAL A 66 3.48 -6.29 8.36
C VAL A 66 3.85 -5.77 6.97
N GLY A 67 2.91 -5.80 6.03
CA GLY A 67 3.12 -5.28 4.69
C GLY A 67 1.85 -5.30 3.85
N THR A 68 1.88 -4.58 2.74
CA THR A 68 0.80 -4.57 1.74
C THR A 68 1.38 -4.65 0.33
N GLY A 69 0.51 -4.80 -0.66
CA GLY A 69 0.89 -4.87 -2.06
C GLY A 69 -0.33 -4.86 -2.95
N MET A 70 -0.24 -4.16 -4.08
CA MET A 70 -1.32 -4.06 -5.05
C MET A 70 -0.97 -4.87 -6.31
N LEU A 71 -1.88 -5.76 -6.68
CA LEU A 71 -1.83 -6.52 -7.92
C LEU A 71 -3.03 -6.11 -8.78
N ASN A 72 -2.76 -5.42 -9.89
CA ASN A 72 -3.78 -5.08 -10.88
C ASN A 72 -3.53 -5.87 -12.17
N PRO A 73 -4.32 -6.94 -12.44
CA PRO A 73 -4.10 -7.80 -13.59
C PRO A 73 -4.38 -7.10 -14.93
N ASN A 74 -5.15 -6.00 -14.95
CA ASN A 74 -5.52 -5.31 -16.18
C ASN A 74 -4.39 -4.47 -16.77
N HIS A 75 -3.40 -4.09 -15.96
CA HIS A 75 -2.27 -3.25 -16.40
C HIS A 75 -0.94 -4.01 -16.46
N GLY A 76 -0.92 -5.31 -16.12
CA GLY A 76 0.31 -6.12 -16.06
C GLY A 76 1.35 -5.61 -15.07
N ALA A 77 0.96 -4.70 -14.16
CA ALA A 77 1.86 -4.01 -13.24
C ALA A 77 1.61 -4.47 -11.79
N VAL A 78 2.71 -4.81 -11.12
CA VAL A 78 2.76 -5.11 -9.70
C VAL A 78 3.29 -3.87 -8.98
N TRP A 79 2.54 -3.35 -8.02
CA TRP A 79 2.98 -2.25 -7.17
C TRP A 79 3.16 -2.80 -5.76
N LEU A 80 4.39 -3.18 -5.44
CA LEU A 80 4.80 -3.51 -4.07
C LEU A 80 4.99 -2.18 -3.33
N LEU A 81 4.22 -1.98 -2.27
CA LEU A 81 4.25 -0.79 -1.43
C LEU A 81 4.11 -1.22 0.02
#